data_AF-A0A1Y3BTX6-F1
#
_entry.id   AF-A0A1Y3BTX6-F1
#
_cell.length_a   1.000
_cell.length_b   1.000
_cell.length_c   1.000
_cell.angle_alpha   90.00
_cell.angle_beta   90.00
_cell.angle_gamma   90.00
#
_symmetry.space_group_name_H-M   'P 1'
#
loop_
_entity.id
_entity.type
_entity.pdbx_description
1 polymer ?
#
loop_
_entity_poly.entity_id
_entity_poly.type
_entity_poly.pdbx_seq_one_letter_code
_entity_poly.pdbx_strand_id
1 'polypeptide(L)'
;MFKHISDLFDFLEQDSYILRNATLEIITTIIINKFCSPTVFKDVHIKNKLLDKLEEHIHDITGYTRTRVLQLWCQLAENGAIPIERLLSVVDLIIGRLDDKSCYVRKNAIHFLTIMLKENTFNMMNKKDMIKLMEKTRTLSDQFKEQLVELIERQQEAQNSNIGDTSGDSSTYNEDDITITENQEQEPQTQRESKKRKSEEYAKLFSKKPKKDFSLIEALAADWIKSEKSLNNFWKVHGKEMKEKLKNISFPDDLPQDDLQKGFEYFRNLFKNSKFEEALILEAKN
;
A
#
# COMPACT_ATOMS: atom_id res chain seq x y z
N MET A 1 -8.93 -7.57 -25.79
CA MET A 1 -8.15 -6.88 -26.85
C MET A 1 -7.04 -7.76 -27.47
N PHE A 2 -6.83 -8.99 -27.01
CA PHE A 2 -5.66 -9.81 -27.40
C PHE A 2 -6.02 -11.17 -28.02
N LYS A 3 -7.01 -11.23 -28.91
CA LYS A 3 -7.53 -12.49 -29.48
C LYS A 3 -6.47 -13.35 -30.20
N HIS A 4 -5.37 -12.74 -30.63
CA HIS A 4 -4.31 -13.37 -31.43
C HIS A 4 -2.97 -13.51 -30.70
N ILE A 5 -2.91 -13.26 -29.38
CA ILE A 5 -1.65 -13.45 -28.63
C ILE A 5 -1.20 -14.91 -28.63
N SER A 6 -2.15 -15.85 -28.59
CA SER A 6 -1.82 -17.28 -28.65
C SER A 6 -1.10 -17.65 -29.95
N ASP A 7 -1.50 -17.04 -31.08
CA ASP A 7 -0.92 -17.27 -32.40
C ASP A 7 0.57 -16.87 -32.44
N LEU A 8 1.00 -15.95 -31.56
CA LEU A 8 2.42 -15.59 -31.43
C LEU A 8 3.25 -16.73 -30.85
N PHE A 9 2.68 -17.56 -29.98
CA PHE A 9 3.42 -18.60 -29.28
C PHE A 9 3.87 -19.71 -30.23
N ASP A 10 3.09 -20.00 -31.26
CA ASP A 10 3.45 -20.99 -32.28
C ASP A 10 4.74 -20.61 -33.03
N PHE A 11 5.04 -19.31 -33.14
CA PHE A 11 6.29 -18.83 -33.73
C PHE A 11 7.51 -18.99 -32.82
N LEU A 12 7.30 -19.19 -31.52
CA LEU A 12 8.37 -19.47 -30.56
C LEU A 12 8.84 -20.92 -30.64
N GLU A 13 8.04 -21.84 -31.20
CA GLU A 13 8.40 -23.25 -31.33
C GLU A 13 9.11 -23.57 -32.66
N GLN A 14 9.29 -22.57 -33.52
CA GLN A 14 9.92 -22.73 -34.83
C GLN A 14 11.45 -22.84 -34.72
N ASP A 15 12.08 -23.63 -35.61
CA ASP A 15 13.53 -23.86 -35.62
C ASP A 15 14.35 -22.57 -35.82
N SER A 16 13.79 -21.61 -36.58
CA SER A 16 14.46 -20.34 -36.88
C SER A 16 14.55 -19.43 -35.66
N TYR A 17 15.77 -19.28 -35.13
CA TYR A 17 16.04 -18.37 -34.00
C TYR A 17 15.71 -16.90 -34.34
N ILE A 18 15.75 -16.51 -35.62
CA ILE A 18 15.40 -15.15 -36.06
C ILE A 18 13.91 -14.90 -35.82
N LEU A 19 13.06 -15.87 -36.15
CA LEU A 19 11.63 -15.76 -35.95
C LEU A 19 11.29 -15.77 -34.46
N ARG A 20 11.89 -16.66 -33.67
CA ARG A 20 11.75 -16.66 -32.21
C ARG A 20 12.14 -15.29 -31.62
N ASN A 21 13.27 -14.75 -32.04
CA ASN A 21 13.76 -13.44 -31.56
C ASN A 21 12.81 -12.30 -31.88
N ALA A 22 12.28 -12.24 -33.11
CA ALA A 22 11.30 -11.23 -33.51
C ALA A 22 10.02 -11.33 -32.68
N THR A 23 9.53 -12.55 -32.46
CA THR A 23 8.35 -12.80 -31.63
C THR A 23 8.56 -12.37 -30.19
N LEU A 24 9.70 -12.71 -29.58
CA LEU A 24 10.04 -12.30 -28.20
C LEU A 24 10.14 -10.77 -28.06
N GLU A 25 10.61 -10.07 -29.10
CA GLU A 25 10.64 -8.61 -29.14
C GLU A 25 9.23 -8.00 -29.23
N ILE A 26 8.34 -8.59 -30.04
CA ILE A 26 6.91 -8.20 -30.09
C ILE A 26 6.28 -8.39 -28.70
N ILE A 27 6.53 -9.53 -28.05
CA ILE A 27 6.04 -9.83 -26.70
C ILE A 27 6.50 -8.77 -25.70
N THR A 28 7.80 -8.44 -25.70
CA THR A 28 8.39 -7.44 -24.81
C THR A 28 7.77 -6.06 -25.02
N THR A 29 7.59 -5.68 -26.29
CA THR A 29 6.94 -4.42 -26.69
C THR A 29 5.50 -4.35 -26.20
N ILE A 30 4.74 -5.45 -26.27
CA ILE A 30 3.37 -5.52 -25.73
C ILE A 30 3.39 -5.34 -24.21
N ILE A 31 4.31 -6.00 -23.49
CA ILE A 31 4.43 -5.88 -22.02
C ILE A 31 4.68 -4.43 -21.63
N ILE A 32 5.71 -3.79 -22.20
CA ILE A 32 6.07 -2.41 -21.85
C ILE A 32 4.91 -1.44 -22.16
N ASN A 33 4.31 -1.54 -23.34
CA ASN A 33 3.32 -0.55 -23.79
C ASN A 33 1.92 -0.75 -23.22
N LYS A 34 1.54 -1.98 -22.83
CA LYS A 34 0.17 -2.30 -22.40
C LYS A 34 0.05 -2.73 -20.95
N PHE A 35 1.15 -3.13 -20.33
CA PHE A 35 1.12 -3.78 -19.02
C PHE A 35 1.97 -3.11 -17.93
N CYS A 36 2.60 -1.96 -18.23
CA CYS A 36 3.37 -1.20 -17.24
C CYS A 36 2.48 -0.42 -16.25
N SER A 37 1.27 -0.02 -16.66
CA SER A 37 0.28 0.64 -15.78
C SER A 37 -0.57 -0.37 -14.98
N PRO A 38 -1.24 0.04 -13.88
CA PRO A 38 -2.18 -0.80 -13.15
C PRO A 38 -3.21 -1.40 -14.12
N THR A 39 -3.16 -2.71 -14.31
CA THR A 39 -3.96 -3.41 -15.32
C THR A 39 -5.21 -3.99 -14.67
N VAL A 40 -6.31 -3.99 -15.43
CA VAL A 40 -7.55 -4.65 -15.01
C VAL A 40 -7.25 -6.14 -14.80
N PHE A 41 -7.73 -6.71 -13.68
CA PHE A 41 -7.48 -8.12 -13.30
C PHE A 41 -7.69 -9.14 -14.44
N LYS A 42 -8.56 -8.83 -15.42
CA LYS A 42 -8.86 -9.69 -16.58
C LYS A 42 -7.65 -9.91 -17.51
N ASP A 43 -6.73 -8.96 -17.60
CA ASP A 43 -5.58 -9.04 -18.52
C ASP A 43 -4.27 -9.47 -17.83
N VAL A 44 -4.25 -9.58 -16.50
CA VAL A 44 -3.08 -10.01 -15.71
C VAL A 44 -2.63 -11.42 -16.13
N HIS A 45 -3.56 -12.31 -16.43
CA HIS A 45 -3.25 -13.67 -16.90
C HIS A 45 -2.47 -13.66 -18.23
N ILE A 46 -2.84 -12.73 -19.12
CA ILE A 46 -2.18 -12.59 -20.43
C ILE A 46 -0.76 -12.06 -20.22
N LYS A 47 -0.58 -11.03 -19.38
CA LYS A 47 0.75 -10.52 -19.00
C LYS A 47 1.65 -11.62 -18.46
N ASN A 48 1.13 -12.43 -17.54
CA ASN A 48 1.90 -13.53 -16.95
C ASN A 48 2.31 -14.56 -17.99
N LYS A 49 1.42 -14.97 -18.90
CA LYS A 49 1.77 -15.88 -20.00
C LYS A 49 2.87 -15.33 -20.91
N LEU A 50 2.82 -14.03 -21.22
CA LEU A 50 3.85 -13.37 -22.02
C LEU A 50 5.21 -13.39 -21.32
N LEU A 51 5.23 -13.10 -20.00
CA LEU A 51 6.44 -13.17 -19.18
C LEU A 51 6.95 -14.61 -19.05
N ASP A 52 6.08 -15.60 -18.87
CA ASP A 52 6.46 -17.01 -18.82
C ASP A 52 7.21 -17.42 -20.09
N LYS A 53 6.77 -16.92 -21.27
CA LYS A 53 7.47 -17.19 -22.53
C LYS A 53 8.84 -16.51 -22.63
N LEU A 54 9.01 -15.33 -22.07
CA LEU A 54 10.33 -14.71 -21.95
C LEU A 54 11.25 -15.48 -20.98
N GLU A 55 10.72 -15.95 -19.85
CA GLU A 55 11.48 -16.74 -18.86
C GLU A 55 11.94 -18.09 -19.45
N GLU A 56 11.06 -18.80 -20.14
CA GLU A 56 11.36 -20.07 -20.81
C GLU A 56 12.56 -19.93 -21.77
N HIS A 57 12.60 -18.85 -22.55
CA HIS A 57 13.62 -18.64 -23.57
C HIS A 57 14.96 -18.08 -23.02
N ILE A 58 15.08 -17.84 -21.70
CA ILE A 58 16.40 -17.66 -21.04
C ILE A 58 17.27 -18.92 -21.23
N HIS A 59 16.62 -20.07 -21.42
CA HIS A 59 17.26 -21.37 -21.59
C HIS A 59 17.18 -21.90 -23.03
N ASP A 60 16.95 -21.02 -24.02
CA ASP A 60 16.87 -21.43 -25.44
C ASP A 60 18.14 -22.18 -25.89
N ILE A 61 17.96 -23.16 -26.78
CA ILE A 61 19.05 -23.97 -27.31
C ILE A 61 20.14 -23.12 -27.98
N THR A 62 19.74 -22.06 -28.69
CA THR A 62 20.64 -21.18 -29.41
C THR A 62 21.19 -20.08 -28.50
N GLY A 63 22.50 -19.81 -28.60
CA GLY A 63 23.12 -18.69 -27.89
C GLY A 63 22.59 -17.32 -28.36
N TYR A 64 22.12 -17.23 -29.61
CA TYR A 64 21.55 -16.00 -30.18
C TYR A 64 20.23 -15.62 -29.51
N THR A 65 19.30 -16.56 -29.35
CA THR A 65 18.03 -16.29 -28.67
C THR A 65 18.22 -16.02 -27.19
N ARG A 66 19.07 -16.79 -26.49
CA ARG A 66 19.44 -16.47 -25.10
C ARG A 66 19.98 -15.05 -24.95
N THR A 67 20.91 -14.65 -25.83
CA THR A 67 21.45 -13.29 -25.85
C THR A 67 20.34 -12.25 -26.03
N ARG A 68 19.42 -12.50 -26.99
CA ARG A 68 18.32 -11.59 -27.27
C ARG A 68 17.36 -11.47 -26.10
N VAL A 69 16.96 -12.59 -25.50
CA VAL A 69 16.08 -12.61 -24.31
C VAL A 69 16.68 -11.80 -23.17
N LEU A 70 17.97 -11.95 -22.88
CA LEU A 70 18.61 -11.18 -21.82
C LEU A 70 18.60 -9.67 -22.12
N GLN A 71 18.78 -9.26 -23.38
CA GLN A 71 18.60 -7.85 -23.77
C GLN A 71 17.17 -7.35 -23.57
N LEU A 72 16.17 -8.18 -23.87
CA LEU A 72 14.77 -7.84 -23.67
C LEU A 72 14.43 -7.73 -22.18
N TRP A 73 15.01 -8.58 -21.32
CA TRP A 73 14.91 -8.44 -19.88
C TRP A 73 15.57 -7.16 -19.37
N CYS A 74 16.70 -6.72 -19.93
CA CYS A 74 17.26 -5.40 -19.63
C CYS A 74 16.26 -4.29 -19.98
N GLN A 75 15.62 -4.36 -21.15
CA GLN A 75 14.60 -3.37 -21.54
C GLN A 75 13.40 -3.37 -20.58
N LEU A 76 12.93 -4.54 -20.13
CA LEU A 76 11.86 -4.61 -19.14
C LEU A 76 12.28 -3.97 -17.80
N ALA A 77 13.50 -4.22 -17.35
CA ALA A 77 14.03 -3.65 -16.11
C ALA A 77 14.11 -2.12 -16.19
N GLU A 78 14.66 -1.59 -17.28
CA GLU A 78 14.79 -0.13 -17.52
C GLU A 78 13.44 0.58 -17.59
N ASN A 79 12.38 -0.11 -18.02
CA ASN A 79 11.03 0.43 -18.10
C ASN A 79 10.19 0.15 -16.84
N GLY A 80 10.76 -0.44 -15.79
CA GLY A 80 10.02 -0.80 -14.58
C GLY A 80 8.90 -1.83 -14.81
N ALA A 81 9.00 -2.62 -15.88
CA ALA A 81 7.94 -3.51 -16.35
C ALA A 81 8.04 -4.95 -15.78
N ILE A 82 9.02 -5.23 -14.92
CA ILE A 82 9.18 -6.52 -14.26
C ILE A 82 8.30 -6.56 -12.99
N PRO A 83 7.34 -7.50 -12.88
CA PRO A 83 6.56 -7.65 -11.66
C PRO A 83 7.44 -8.02 -10.47
N ILE A 84 7.18 -7.41 -9.31
CA ILE A 84 7.96 -7.62 -8.07
C ILE A 84 7.95 -9.09 -7.67
N GLU A 85 6.84 -9.80 -7.90
CA GLU A 85 6.67 -11.22 -7.57
C GLU A 85 7.59 -12.13 -8.39
N ARG A 86 8.03 -11.68 -9.58
CA ARG A 86 8.91 -12.42 -10.50
C ARG A 86 10.36 -11.99 -10.41
N LEU A 87 10.62 -10.85 -9.81
CA LEU A 87 11.93 -10.21 -9.83
C LEU A 87 13.06 -11.14 -9.36
N LEU A 88 12.88 -11.77 -8.19
CA LEU A 88 13.89 -12.66 -7.62
C LEU A 88 14.10 -13.92 -8.48
N SER A 89 13.00 -14.51 -8.98
CA SER A 89 13.05 -15.67 -9.88
C SER A 89 13.87 -15.37 -11.14
N VAL A 90 13.56 -14.27 -11.81
CA VAL A 90 14.24 -13.85 -13.05
C VAL A 90 15.72 -13.54 -12.79
N VAL A 91 16.02 -12.86 -11.68
CA VAL A 91 17.40 -12.57 -11.29
C VAL A 91 18.19 -13.86 -11.08
N ASP A 92 17.64 -14.85 -10.38
CA ASP A 92 18.29 -16.16 -10.18
C ASP A 92 18.54 -16.88 -11.50
N LEU A 93 17.56 -16.89 -12.41
CA LEU A 93 17.73 -17.50 -13.74
C LEU A 93 18.86 -16.83 -14.53
N ILE A 94 18.96 -15.49 -14.49
CA ILE A 94 19.97 -14.72 -15.21
C ILE A 94 21.35 -14.85 -14.54
N ILE A 95 21.44 -14.94 -13.22
CA ILE A 95 22.69 -15.30 -12.51
C ILE A 95 23.19 -16.65 -13.00
N GLY A 96 22.29 -17.63 -13.16
CA GLY A 96 22.61 -18.93 -13.75
C GLY A 96 23.10 -18.89 -15.20
N ARG A 97 23.06 -17.73 -15.88
CA ARG A 97 23.64 -17.50 -17.22
C ARG A 97 25.01 -16.81 -17.20
N LEU A 98 25.58 -16.53 -16.02
CA LEU A 98 26.96 -16.04 -15.90
C LEU A 98 27.99 -17.08 -16.36
N ASP A 99 27.66 -18.37 -16.29
CA ASP A 99 28.51 -19.47 -16.76
C ASP A 99 28.12 -19.99 -18.16
N ASP A 100 27.35 -19.22 -18.91
CA ASP A 100 26.92 -19.61 -20.26
C ASP A 100 28.13 -19.81 -21.19
N LYS A 101 28.07 -20.80 -22.10
CA LYS A 101 29.12 -21.02 -23.12
C LYS A 101 29.35 -19.79 -23.99
N SER A 102 28.28 -19.08 -24.34
CA SER A 102 28.34 -17.87 -25.19
C SER A 102 28.80 -16.66 -24.39
N CYS A 103 29.88 -16.01 -24.83
CA CYS A 103 30.37 -14.78 -24.22
C CYS A 103 29.36 -13.63 -24.32
N TYR A 104 28.54 -13.60 -25.37
CA TYR A 104 27.48 -12.60 -25.53
C TYR A 104 26.39 -12.76 -24.49
N VAL A 105 26.03 -13.99 -24.13
CA VAL A 105 25.04 -14.26 -23.07
C VAL A 105 25.60 -13.78 -21.73
N ARG A 106 26.84 -14.18 -21.38
CA ARG A 106 27.51 -13.74 -20.13
C ARG A 106 27.57 -12.21 -20.02
N LYS A 107 27.94 -11.52 -21.12
CA LYS A 107 27.99 -10.05 -21.18
C LYS A 107 26.62 -9.42 -20.87
N ASN A 108 25.55 -9.94 -21.46
CA ASN A 108 24.21 -9.39 -21.23
C ASN A 108 23.67 -9.76 -19.84
N ALA A 109 24.06 -10.91 -19.27
CA ALA A 109 23.71 -11.27 -17.89
C ALA A 109 24.32 -10.28 -16.89
N ILE A 110 25.61 -9.97 -17.03
CA ILE A 110 26.28 -8.94 -16.22
C ILE A 110 25.60 -7.58 -16.40
N HIS A 111 25.23 -7.24 -17.64
CA HIS A 111 24.55 -5.98 -17.92
C HIS A 111 23.19 -5.87 -17.22
N PHE A 112 22.37 -6.92 -17.29
CA PHE A 112 21.10 -7.00 -16.57
C PHE A 112 21.30 -6.83 -15.06
N LEU A 113 22.22 -7.57 -14.45
CA LEU A 113 22.50 -7.47 -13.01
C LEU A 113 23.00 -6.07 -12.63
N THR A 114 23.76 -5.43 -13.51
CA THR A 114 24.19 -4.04 -13.32
C THR A 114 23.00 -3.07 -13.32
N ILE A 115 22.06 -3.23 -14.25
CA ILE A 115 20.82 -2.44 -14.28
C ILE A 115 20.03 -2.66 -12.99
N MET A 116 19.84 -3.92 -12.58
CA MET A 116 19.11 -4.25 -11.37
C MET A 116 19.72 -3.67 -10.09
N LEU A 117 21.05 -3.60 -10.01
CA LEU A 117 21.73 -2.96 -8.88
C LEU A 117 21.62 -1.43 -8.90
N LYS A 118 21.62 -0.82 -10.08
CA LYS A 118 21.46 0.63 -10.25
C LYS A 118 20.03 1.08 -9.97
N GLU A 119 19.06 0.40 -10.57
CA GLU A 119 17.63 0.70 -10.55
C GLU A 119 16.90 -0.09 -9.46
N ASN A 120 17.59 -0.43 -8.36
CA ASN A 120 17.12 -1.35 -7.31
C ASN A 120 15.62 -1.14 -7.02
N THR A 121 14.80 -2.11 -7.42
CA THR A 121 13.33 -2.05 -7.34
C THR A 121 12.83 -2.23 -5.90
N PHE A 122 13.68 -2.71 -4.99
CA PHE A 122 13.44 -2.68 -3.55
C PHE A 122 13.87 -1.36 -2.91
N ASN A 123 14.47 -0.45 -3.67
CA ASN A 123 14.85 0.89 -3.24
C ASN A 123 13.63 1.80 -3.24
N MET A 124 12.59 1.41 -2.49
CA MET A 124 11.42 2.26 -2.20
C MET A 124 11.81 3.64 -1.65
N MET A 125 13.08 3.85 -1.28
CA MET A 125 13.66 5.15 -1.04
C MET A 125 15.20 5.06 -1.12
N ASN A 126 15.83 5.82 -2.02
CA ASN A 126 17.27 6.06 -1.88
C ASN A 126 17.52 6.88 -0.58
N LYS A 127 18.74 6.84 -0.01
CA LYS A 127 19.04 7.48 1.30
C LYS A 127 18.60 8.96 1.37
N LYS A 128 18.72 9.67 0.25
CA LYS A 128 18.35 11.09 0.14
C LYS A 128 16.83 11.28 0.22
N ASP A 129 16.08 10.46 -0.49
CA ASP A 129 14.62 10.47 -0.45
C ASP A 129 14.10 10.03 0.93
N MET A 130 14.82 9.13 1.61
CA MET A 130 14.50 8.69 2.98
C MET A 130 14.62 9.84 3.98
N ILE A 131 15.71 10.58 3.92
CA ILE A 131 15.92 11.76 4.75
C ILE A 131 14.82 12.79 4.47
N LYS A 132 14.52 13.06 3.20
CA LYS A 132 13.48 14.02 2.80
C LYS A 132 12.08 13.61 3.26
N LEU A 133 11.74 12.32 3.17
CA LEU A 133 10.46 11.83 3.69
C LEU A 133 10.42 11.92 5.22
N MET A 134 11.48 11.54 5.91
CA MET A 134 11.55 11.63 7.38
C MET A 134 11.38 13.06 7.87
N GLU A 135 12.00 14.05 7.21
CA GLU A 135 11.81 15.46 7.51
C GLU A 135 10.37 15.89 7.31
N LYS A 136 9.76 15.55 6.17
CA LYS A 136 8.35 15.87 5.86
C LYS A 136 7.38 15.22 6.85
N THR A 137 7.62 13.97 7.23
CA THR A 137 6.79 13.25 8.22
C THR A 137 6.94 13.88 9.60
N ARG A 138 8.15 14.31 9.98
CA ARG A 138 8.39 15.01 11.24
C ARG A 138 7.67 16.36 11.30
N THR A 139 7.79 17.18 10.26
CA THR A 139 7.09 18.48 10.20
C THR A 139 5.58 18.30 10.28
N LEU A 140 5.04 17.32 9.57
CA LEU A 140 3.61 17.03 9.61
C LEU A 140 3.17 16.52 10.98
N SER A 141 3.97 15.67 11.63
CA SER A 141 3.70 15.20 13.00
C SER A 141 3.71 16.34 14.01
N ASP A 142 4.61 17.31 13.88
CA ASP A 142 4.69 18.45 14.79
C ASP A 142 3.51 19.42 14.55
N GLN A 143 3.11 19.65 13.30
CA GLN A 143 1.87 20.38 12.96
C GLN A 143 0.62 19.71 13.55
N PHE A 144 0.50 18.39 13.46
CA PHE A 144 -0.61 17.67 14.07
C PHE A 144 -0.62 17.78 15.60
N LYS A 145 0.56 17.74 16.25
CA LYS A 145 0.63 17.95 17.70
C LYS A 145 0.17 19.34 18.09
N GLU A 146 0.59 20.37 17.35
CA GLU A 146 0.20 21.75 17.59
C GLU A 146 -1.32 21.96 17.41
N GLN A 147 -1.90 21.42 16.34
CA GLN A 147 -3.35 21.43 16.12
C GLN A 147 -4.13 20.72 17.24
N LEU A 148 -3.58 19.62 17.79
CA LEU A 148 -4.20 18.92 18.91
C LEU A 148 -4.12 19.73 20.21
N VAL A 149 -3.01 20.43 20.46
CA VAL A 149 -2.86 21.34 21.61
C VAL A 149 -3.88 22.46 21.52
N GLU A 150 -3.99 23.13 20.37
CA GLU A 150 -4.99 24.19 20.15
C GLU A 150 -6.43 23.70 20.36
N LEU A 151 -6.74 22.49 19.90
CA LEU A 151 -8.08 21.92 20.02
C LEU A 151 -8.44 21.59 21.48
N ILE A 152 -7.45 21.12 22.26
CA ILE A 152 -7.61 20.87 23.69
C ILE A 152 -7.77 22.19 24.46
N GLU A 153 -6.99 23.22 24.13
CA GLU A 153 -7.10 24.55 24.75
C GLU A 153 -8.47 25.18 24.48
N ARG A 154 -8.96 25.15 23.23
CA ARG A 154 -10.32 25.61 22.89
C ARG A 154 -11.43 24.86 23.63
N GLN A 155 -11.26 23.55 23.85
CA GLN A 155 -12.23 22.76 24.63
C GLN A 155 -12.20 23.12 26.12
N GLN A 156 -11.03 23.43 26.68
CA GLN A 156 -10.90 23.86 28.07
C GLN A 156 -11.46 25.28 28.28
N GLU A 157 -11.25 26.19 27.33
CA GLU A 157 -11.84 27.54 27.35
C GLU A 157 -13.38 27.51 27.25
N ALA A 158 -13.92 26.63 26.41
CA ALA A 158 -15.37 26.39 26.30
C ALA A 158 -15.98 25.71 27.55
N GLN A 159 -15.18 24.98 28.34
CA GLN A 159 -15.61 24.40 29.61
C GLN A 159 -15.50 25.39 30.78
N ASN A 160 -14.47 26.22 30.84
CA ASN A 160 -14.28 27.22 31.90
C ASN A 160 -15.27 28.39 31.79
N SER A 161 -15.75 28.72 30.58
CA SER A 161 -16.79 29.75 30.36
C SER A 161 -18.19 29.34 30.85
N ASN A 162 -18.40 28.08 31.24
CA ASN A 162 -19.68 27.57 31.77
C ASN A 162 -19.72 27.45 33.30
N ILE A 163 -18.66 27.84 34.02
CA ILE A 163 -18.62 27.84 35.49
C ILE A 163 -18.50 29.29 35.97
N GLY A 164 -19.60 30.03 35.86
CA GLY A 164 -19.59 31.45 36.18
C GLY A 164 -20.97 32.00 36.52
N ASP A 165 -21.81 31.23 37.21
CA ASP A 165 -22.94 31.85 37.94
C ASP A 165 -23.42 30.97 39.10
N THR A 166 -22.88 31.22 40.31
CA THR A 166 -23.60 31.06 41.60
C THR A 166 -22.81 31.67 42.76
N SER A 167 -23.11 32.95 43.02
CA SER A 167 -23.30 33.64 44.31
C SER A 167 -22.56 33.24 45.61
N GLY A 168 -21.97 34.28 46.24
CA GLY A 168 -21.97 34.56 47.69
C GLY A 168 -20.65 34.30 48.42
N ASP A 169 -20.13 35.07 49.36
CA ASP A 169 -20.45 36.36 50.01
C ASP A 169 -19.26 36.67 50.95
N SER A 170 -18.99 37.97 51.21
CA SER A 170 -18.24 38.56 52.34
C SER A 170 -16.75 38.25 52.55
N SER A 171 -15.87 39.17 52.96
CA SER A 171 -15.84 40.63 53.16
C SER A 171 -14.40 41.00 53.59
N THR A 172 -14.03 42.29 53.47
CA THR A 172 -13.12 43.06 54.39
C THR A 172 -11.65 43.31 53.98
N TYR A 173 -11.43 44.53 53.44
CA TYR A 173 -10.44 45.61 53.72
C TYR A 173 -8.93 45.30 53.83
N ASN A 174 -8.10 45.86 52.90
CA ASN A 174 -7.21 47.06 52.99
C ASN A 174 -5.87 46.76 53.71
N GLU A 175 -4.70 47.33 53.49
CA GLU A 175 -4.01 48.40 52.70
C GLU A 175 -2.53 48.15 53.14
N ASP A 176 -1.45 48.14 52.37
CA ASP A 176 -0.76 49.25 51.73
C ASP A 176 0.68 48.78 51.41
N ASP A 177 1.22 49.37 50.35
CA ASP A 177 2.56 49.95 50.26
C ASP A 177 3.50 49.43 49.14
N ILE A 178 3.97 50.43 48.42
CA ILE A 178 4.69 50.45 47.16
C ILE A 178 6.18 50.47 47.47
N THR A 179 6.99 49.66 46.79
CA THR A 179 8.23 50.16 46.16
C THR A 179 8.88 49.12 45.25
N ILE A 180 9.14 49.57 44.02
CA ILE A 180 9.90 48.89 42.98
C ILE A 180 11.38 49.18 43.23
N THR A 181 12.24 48.16 43.25
CA THR A 181 13.56 48.25 42.62
C THR A 181 14.16 46.86 42.34
N GLU A 182 14.76 46.78 41.17
CA GLU A 182 15.14 45.59 40.41
C GLU A 182 16.36 44.85 41.01
N ASN A 183 16.32 43.52 41.05
CA ASN A 183 17.14 42.66 40.17
C ASN A 183 17.16 41.20 40.62
N GLN A 184 17.16 40.31 39.61
CA GLN A 184 17.20 38.84 39.61
C GLN A 184 15.83 38.16 39.63
N GLU A 185 15.23 37.98 38.44
CA GLU A 185 14.14 37.02 38.22
C GLU A 185 14.64 35.59 38.49
N GLN A 186 14.55 35.18 39.75
CA GLN A 186 14.38 33.78 40.10
C GLN A 186 12.93 33.41 39.75
N GLU A 187 12.75 32.58 38.71
CA GLU A 187 11.42 31.97 38.46
C GLU A 187 10.89 31.35 39.77
N PRO A 188 9.64 31.64 40.18
CA PRO A 188 9.06 31.11 41.40
C PRO A 188 9.16 29.58 41.44
N GLN A 189 9.59 29.01 42.56
CA GLN A 189 9.76 27.55 42.72
C GLN A 189 8.50 26.77 42.36
N THR A 190 7.31 27.36 42.58
CA THR A 190 6.00 26.83 42.17
C THR A 190 5.81 26.70 40.65
N GLN A 191 6.39 27.61 39.86
CA GLN A 191 6.34 27.54 38.39
C GLN A 191 7.33 26.51 37.84
N ARG A 192 8.51 26.37 38.47
CA ARG A 192 9.48 25.32 38.10
C ARG A 192 8.97 23.92 38.46
N GLU A 193 8.34 23.76 39.62
CA GLU A 193 7.73 22.48 40.01
C GLU A 193 6.56 22.09 39.13
N SER A 194 5.70 23.04 38.74
CA SER A 194 4.58 22.76 37.84
C SER A 194 5.04 22.44 36.41
N LYS A 195 6.05 23.15 35.88
CA LYS A 195 6.69 22.81 34.58
C LYS A 195 7.36 21.44 34.61
N LYS A 196 8.04 21.10 35.72
CA LYS A 196 8.71 19.80 35.90
C LYS A 196 7.72 18.65 36.09
N ARG A 197 6.64 18.85 36.83
CA ARG A 197 5.54 17.87 36.97
C ARG A 197 4.85 17.63 35.63
N LYS A 198 4.58 18.69 34.87
CA LYS A 198 4.02 18.57 33.51
C LYS A 198 4.97 17.82 32.57
N SER A 199 6.28 18.11 32.56
CA SER A 199 7.24 17.42 31.68
C SER A 199 7.41 15.93 32.02
N GLU A 200 7.37 15.58 33.32
CA GLU A 200 7.37 14.19 33.79
C GLU A 200 6.07 13.45 33.45
N GLU A 201 4.93 14.15 33.45
CA GLU A 201 3.63 13.61 33.05
C GLU A 201 3.57 13.37 31.52
N TYR A 202 4.08 14.31 30.71
CA TYR A 202 4.25 14.12 29.26
C TYR A 202 5.20 12.95 28.96
N ALA A 203 6.33 12.83 29.64
CA ALA A 203 7.27 11.70 29.46
C ALA A 203 6.64 10.33 29.84
N LYS A 204 5.74 10.30 30.83
CA LYS A 204 4.96 9.10 31.19
C LYS A 204 3.91 8.72 30.15
N LEU A 205 3.40 9.69 29.40
CA LEU A 205 2.44 9.46 28.33
C LEU A 205 3.09 8.78 27.11
N PHE A 206 4.34 9.12 26.80
CA PHE A 206 5.09 8.58 25.65
C PHE A 206 5.97 7.35 25.96
N SER A 207 6.22 7.04 27.24
CA SER A 207 7.03 5.87 27.66
C SER A 207 6.21 4.57 27.80
N LYS A 208 4.88 4.65 27.85
CA LYS A 208 4.02 3.47 27.77
C LYS A 208 4.06 2.94 26.33
N LYS A 209 4.71 1.79 26.10
CA LYS A 209 4.45 0.99 24.89
C LYS A 209 2.93 0.86 24.76
N PRO A 210 2.33 1.16 23.60
CA PRO A 210 0.90 1.07 23.44
C PRO A 210 0.51 -0.36 23.83
N LYS A 211 -0.27 -0.50 24.91
CA LYS A 211 -0.97 -1.76 25.16
C LYS A 211 -1.84 -1.93 23.93
N LYS A 212 -1.46 -2.85 23.04
CA LYS A 212 -2.33 -3.25 21.93
C LYS A 212 -3.57 -3.80 22.59
N ASP A 213 -4.62 -3.01 22.61
CA ASP A 213 -5.91 -3.41 23.14
C ASP A 213 -6.49 -4.42 22.15
N PHE A 214 -6.16 -5.69 22.35
CA PHE A 214 -6.64 -6.79 21.51
C PHE A 214 -8.13 -7.04 21.72
N SER A 215 -8.78 -6.40 22.70
CA SER A 215 -10.21 -6.49 22.96
C SER A 215 -11.04 -6.18 21.71
N LEU A 216 -10.66 -5.15 20.94
CA LEU A 216 -11.33 -4.81 19.69
C LEU A 216 -11.12 -5.87 18.61
N ILE A 217 -9.91 -6.46 18.54
CA ILE A 217 -9.57 -7.50 17.56
C ILE A 217 -10.30 -8.81 17.89
N GLU A 218 -10.37 -9.17 19.18
CA GLU A 218 -11.07 -10.35 19.68
C GLU A 218 -12.58 -10.23 19.48
N ALA A 219 -13.16 -9.05 19.75
CA ALA A 219 -14.56 -8.77 19.46
C ALA A 219 -14.88 -8.89 17.97
N LEU A 220 -14.04 -8.32 17.10
CA LEU A 220 -14.19 -8.43 15.64
C LEU A 220 -14.06 -9.88 15.15
N ALA A 221 -13.16 -10.67 15.73
CA ALA A 221 -12.99 -12.08 15.38
C ALA A 221 -14.21 -12.92 15.82
N ALA A 222 -14.77 -12.66 17.00
CA ALA A 222 -15.98 -13.31 17.47
C ALA A 222 -17.20 -13.00 16.58
N ASP A 223 -17.35 -11.74 16.16
CA ASP A 223 -18.38 -11.31 15.22
C ASP A 223 -18.23 -11.99 13.85
N TRP A 224 -17.00 -12.13 13.35
CA TRP A 224 -16.72 -12.85 12.11
C TRP A 224 -17.16 -14.30 12.16
N ILE A 225 -16.78 -15.03 13.20
CA ILE A 225 -17.12 -16.46 13.38
C ILE A 225 -18.65 -16.65 13.44
N LYS A 226 -19.38 -15.70 14.04
CA LYS A 226 -20.83 -15.73 14.10
C LYS A 226 -21.47 -15.55 12.72
N SER A 227 -20.99 -14.58 11.94
CA SER A 227 -21.51 -14.29 10.60
C SER A 227 -21.07 -15.29 9.53
N GLU A 228 -19.90 -15.93 9.71
CA GLU A 228 -19.35 -16.93 8.79
C GLU A 228 -20.27 -18.16 8.66
N LYS A 229 -20.90 -18.61 9.75
CA LYS A 229 -21.86 -19.72 9.69
C LYS A 229 -23.08 -19.38 8.84
N SER A 230 -23.65 -18.19 9.03
CA SER A 230 -24.80 -17.73 8.25
C SER A 230 -24.42 -17.57 6.77
N LEU A 231 -23.25 -16.98 6.48
CA LEU A 231 -22.75 -16.86 5.10
C LEU A 231 -22.53 -18.23 4.45
N ASN A 232 -21.91 -19.18 5.15
CA ASN A 232 -21.67 -20.52 4.62
C ASN A 232 -22.97 -21.28 4.35
N ASN A 233 -23.97 -21.13 5.22
CA ASN A 233 -25.29 -21.74 5.01
C ASN A 233 -26.00 -21.11 3.81
N PHE A 234 -25.98 -19.78 3.70
CA PHE A 234 -26.49 -19.05 2.55
C PHE A 234 -25.80 -19.50 1.25
N TRP A 235 -24.47 -19.59 1.24
CA TRP A 235 -23.70 -20.01 0.08
C TRP A 235 -23.92 -21.48 -0.29
N LYS A 236 -24.18 -22.36 0.69
CA LYS A 236 -24.57 -23.75 0.41
C LYS A 236 -25.91 -23.85 -0.31
N VAL A 237 -26.87 -22.99 0.05
CA VAL A 237 -28.22 -23.01 -0.53
C VAL A 237 -28.26 -22.29 -1.89
N HIS A 238 -27.67 -21.09 -1.98
CA HIS A 238 -27.79 -20.22 -3.15
C HIS A 238 -26.52 -20.16 -4.02
N GLY A 239 -25.39 -20.71 -3.57
CA GLY A 239 -24.09 -20.55 -4.23
C GLY A 239 -24.04 -21.12 -5.65
N LYS A 240 -24.82 -22.15 -5.98
CA LYS A 240 -24.87 -22.71 -7.34
C LYS A 240 -25.59 -21.77 -8.32
N GLU A 241 -26.71 -21.18 -7.90
CA GLU A 241 -27.45 -20.18 -8.67
C GLU A 241 -26.65 -18.87 -8.76
N MET A 242 -25.99 -18.48 -7.67
CA MET A 242 -25.10 -17.33 -7.63
C MET A 242 -23.89 -17.51 -8.54
N LYS A 243 -23.25 -18.68 -8.60
CA LYS A 243 -22.10 -18.91 -9.49
C LYS A 243 -22.46 -18.70 -10.97
N GLU A 244 -23.71 -18.96 -11.35
CA GLU A 244 -24.22 -18.67 -12.69
C GLU A 244 -24.55 -17.18 -12.87
N LYS A 245 -25.19 -16.54 -11.88
CA LYS A 245 -25.48 -15.09 -11.88
C LYS A 245 -24.21 -14.22 -11.84
N LEU A 246 -23.17 -14.67 -11.13
CA LEU A 246 -21.86 -14.05 -11.01
C LEU A 246 -21.06 -14.05 -12.33
N LYS A 247 -21.50 -14.80 -13.35
CA LYS A 247 -20.92 -14.70 -14.70
C LYS A 247 -21.31 -13.39 -15.40
N ASN A 248 -22.40 -12.74 -14.96
CA ASN A 248 -22.96 -11.51 -15.51
C ASN A 248 -22.99 -10.38 -14.46
N ILE A 249 -21.92 -10.21 -13.67
CA ILE A 249 -21.86 -9.13 -12.67
C ILE A 249 -21.70 -7.78 -13.38
N SER A 250 -22.66 -6.90 -13.11
CA SER A 250 -22.59 -5.46 -13.33
C SER A 250 -22.39 -4.81 -11.96
N PHE A 251 -21.46 -3.86 -11.86
CA PHE A 251 -21.32 -3.05 -10.65
C PHE A 251 -22.19 -1.81 -10.83
N PRO A 252 -22.94 -1.37 -9.79
CA PRO A 252 -23.77 -0.17 -9.91
C PRO A 252 -22.90 1.05 -10.23
N ASP A 253 -23.42 1.91 -11.11
CA ASP A 253 -22.73 3.13 -11.55
C ASP A 253 -22.46 4.12 -10.40
N ASP A 254 -23.21 4.01 -9.30
CA ASP A 254 -23.10 4.85 -8.10
C ASP A 254 -22.07 4.35 -7.08
N LEU A 255 -21.28 3.30 -7.38
CA LEU A 255 -20.15 2.95 -6.52
C LEU A 255 -19.11 4.09 -6.61
N PRO A 256 -18.72 4.73 -5.49
CA PRO A 256 -17.75 5.82 -5.52
C PRO A 256 -16.46 5.34 -6.19
N GLN A 257 -16.19 5.83 -7.42
CA GLN A 257 -15.19 5.25 -8.31
C GLN A 257 -13.74 5.29 -7.79
N ASP A 258 -13.47 6.02 -6.70
CA ASP A 258 -12.10 6.30 -6.26
C ASP A 258 -11.76 5.85 -4.84
N ASP A 259 -12.56 5.01 -4.18
CA ASP A 259 -12.14 4.49 -2.87
C ASP A 259 -12.57 3.05 -2.63
N LEU A 260 -11.64 2.13 -2.95
CA LEU A 260 -11.72 0.71 -2.63
C LEU A 260 -12.08 0.50 -1.15
N GLN A 261 -11.62 1.39 -0.28
CA GLN A 261 -11.91 1.35 1.15
C GLN A 261 -13.40 1.52 1.45
N LYS A 262 -14.09 2.45 0.77
CA LYS A 262 -15.53 2.68 0.94
C LYS A 262 -16.37 1.51 0.43
N GLY A 263 -15.95 0.89 -0.67
CA GLY A 263 -16.57 -0.33 -1.19
C GLY A 263 -16.45 -1.50 -0.20
N PHE A 264 -15.27 -1.69 0.40
CA PHE A 264 -15.07 -2.68 1.46
C PHE A 264 -15.84 -2.35 2.73
N GLU A 265 -15.93 -1.08 3.12
CA GLU A 265 -16.72 -0.63 4.28
C GLU A 265 -18.21 -0.95 4.09
N TYR A 266 -18.74 -0.66 2.89
CA TYR A 266 -20.12 -0.96 2.52
C TYR A 266 -20.40 -2.46 2.55
N PHE A 267 -19.55 -3.27 1.91
CA PHE A 267 -19.66 -4.73 1.97
C PHE A 267 -19.56 -5.25 3.42
N ARG A 268 -18.63 -4.72 4.22
CA ARG A 268 -18.47 -5.09 5.63
C ARG A 268 -19.72 -4.75 6.44
N ASN A 269 -20.38 -3.63 6.17
CA ASN A 269 -21.62 -3.25 6.83
C ASN A 269 -22.78 -4.17 6.45
N LEU A 270 -22.93 -4.54 5.17
CA LEU A 270 -23.91 -5.54 4.73
C LEU A 270 -23.65 -6.92 5.34
N PHE A 271 -22.38 -7.32 5.41
CA PHE A 271 -21.94 -8.57 6.03
C PHE A 271 -22.27 -8.61 7.53
N LYS A 272 -21.99 -7.52 8.26
CA LYS A 272 -22.34 -7.40 9.69
C LYS A 272 -23.85 -7.46 9.93
N ASN A 273 -24.65 -6.92 9.01
CA ASN A 273 -26.10 -6.91 9.11
C ASN A 273 -26.79 -8.17 8.53
N SER A 274 -26.03 -9.19 8.11
CA SER A 274 -26.53 -10.41 7.46
C SER A 274 -27.38 -10.16 6.19
N LYS A 275 -27.19 -9.01 5.53
CA LYS A 275 -27.88 -8.59 4.31
C LYS A 275 -27.02 -8.88 3.08
N PHE A 276 -26.51 -10.11 2.97
CA PHE A 276 -25.54 -10.50 1.95
C PHE A 276 -26.11 -10.44 0.52
N GLU A 277 -27.43 -10.59 0.40
CA GLU A 277 -28.17 -10.51 -0.85
C GLU A 277 -28.12 -9.10 -1.46
N GLU A 278 -28.14 -8.06 -0.62
CA GLU A 278 -28.10 -6.66 -1.03
C GLU A 278 -26.71 -6.25 -1.56
N ALA A 279 -25.65 -7.02 -1.23
CA ALA A 279 -24.29 -6.77 -1.70
C ALA A 279 -24.09 -7.18 -3.17
N LEU A 280 -25.05 -7.89 -3.76
CA LEU A 280 -24.99 -8.43 -5.10
C LEU A 280 -26.18 -7.88 -5.89
N ILE A 281 -25.97 -6.79 -6.63
CA ILE A 281 -27.00 -6.26 -7.52
C ILE A 281 -27.18 -7.24 -8.68
N LEU A 282 -28.28 -7.98 -8.64
CA LEU A 282 -28.74 -8.80 -9.74
C LEU A 282 -29.49 -7.91 -10.71
N GLU A 283 -28.86 -7.53 -11.83
CA GLU A 283 -29.62 -7.00 -12.95
C GLU A 283 -30.61 -8.07 -13.43
N ALA A 284 -31.90 -7.84 -13.18
CA ALA A 284 -32.97 -8.61 -13.78
C ALA A 284 -32.96 -8.32 -15.28
N LYS A 285 -32.41 -9.24 -16.08
CA LYS A 285 -32.64 -9.23 -17.52
C LYS A 285 -34.11 -9.56 -17.76
N ASN A 286 -34.90 -8.55 -18.13
CA ASN A 286 -36.12 -8.76 -18.91
C ASN A 286 -35.75 -9.21 -20.33
#